data_AF-A0A2A2JQ15-F1
#
_entry.id   AF-A0A2A2JQ15-F1
#
_cell.length_a   1.000
_cell.length_b   1.000
_cell.length_c   1.000
_cell.angle_alpha   90.00
_cell.angle_beta   90.00
_cell.angle_gamma   90.00
#
_symmetry.space_group_name_H-M   'P 1'
#
loop_
_entity.id
_entity.type
_entity.pdbx_description
1 polymer ?
#
loop_
_entity_poly.entity_id
_entity_poly.type
_entity_poly.pdbx_seq_one_letter_code
_entity_poly.pdbx_strand_id
1 'polypeptide(L)'
;MQSLFVAFLFLLSLTIVGAKKKNELDDLENLLENIDQESKDDKKPVNREEVKNPCEDHACGWGKECVVDKKSNPTCECISKCPELDGDPMDKVCSNSNETFASLCDLYRERCLCKKGSKQCEKKAHAKVHLEYLGECKQLQECTDDLMAQFPERMADWLFQVMRELKKRRELHKLEWEELLQEAEQDDEKKHVYPVIWKFCDLDTKPHDKVSP
;
A
#
# COMPACT_ATOMS: atom_id res chain seq x y z
N MET A 1 -1.19 10.77 -64.74
CA MET A 1 -0.23 11.77 -64.19
C MET A 1 -0.64 12.21 -62.77
N GLN A 2 -1.13 11.29 -61.94
CA GLN A 2 -1.66 11.58 -60.59
C GLN A 2 -1.11 10.60 -59.53
N SER A 3 -0.68 9.40 -59.95
CA SER A 3 -0.06 8.40 -59.05
C SER A 3 1.42 8.66 -58.73
N LEU A 4 2.14 9.48 -59.51
CA LEU A 4 3.54 9.83 -59.23
C LEU A 4 3.68 10.95 -58.18
N PHE A 5 2.67 11.79 -58.01
CA PHE A 5 2.69 12.89 -57.02
C PHE A 5 2.44 12.42 -55.59
N VAL A 6 1.65 11.35 -55.40
CA VAL A 6 1.32 10.82 -54.06
C VAL A 6 2.52 10.08 -53.43
N ALA A 7 3.32 9.38 -54.23
CA ALA A 7 4.53 8.71 -53.77
C ALA A 7 5.63 9.71 -53.32
N PHE A 8 5.72 10.87 -53.98
CA PHE A 8 6.71 11.89 -53.64
C PHE A 8 6.37 12.61 -52.32
N LEU A 9 5.08 12.81 -52.02
CA LEU A 9 4.63 13.39 -50.75
C LEU A 9 4.81 12.43 -49.54
N PHE A 10 4.68 11.12 -49.76
CA PHE A 10 4.96 10.11 -48.72
C PHE A 10 6.46 9.93 -48.42
N LEU A 11 7.33 10.09 -49.43
CA LEU A 11 8.78 10.07 -49.21
C LEU A 11 9.28 11.34 -48.50
N LEU A 12 8.69 12.50 -48.80
CA LEU A 12 8.97 13.74 -48.09
C LEU A 12 8.53 13.67 -46.61
N SER A 13 7.38 13.08 -46.30
CA SER A 13 6.92 12.96 -44.90
C SER A 13 7.80 12.01 -44.06
N LEU A 14 8.33 10.93 -44.63
CA LEU A 14 9.28 10.04 -43.96
C LEU A 14 10.63 10.73 -43.66
N THR A 15 11.11 11.59 -44.55
CA THR A 15 12.35 12.37 -44.30
C THR A 15 12.17 13.47 -43.25
N ILE A 16 10.99 14.08 -43.16
CA ILE A 16 10.70 15.16 -42.20
C ILE A 16 10.58 14.61 -40.77
N VAL A 17 10.04 13.41 -40.58
CA VAL A 17 9.94 12.76 -39.25
C VAL A 17 11.32 12.32 -38.73
N GLY A 18 12.22 11.87 -39.62
CA GLY A 18 13.58 11.46 -39.25
C GLY A 18 14.48 12.61 -38.77
N ALA A 19 14.35 13.81 -39.35
CA ALA A 19 15.14 14.97 -38.95
C ALA A 19 14.70 15.57 -37.60
N LYS A 20 13.40 15.52 -37.29
CA LYS A 20 12.86 16.12 -36.06
C LYS A 20 13.21 15.32 -34.80
N LYS A 21 13.25 13.99 -34.91
CA LYS A 21 13.58 13.08 -33.80
C LYS A 21 15.07 13.08 -33.43
N LYS A 22 15.94 13.45 -34.37
CA LYS A 22 17.39 13.56 -34.14
C LYS A 22 17.72 14.81 -33.32
N ASN A 23 17.08 15.94 -33.63
CA ASN A 23 17.33 17.20 -32.94
C ASN A 23 16.92 17.15 -31.45
N GLU A 24 15.80 16.51 -31.10
CA GLU A 24 15.39 16.34 -29.69
C GLU A 24 16.32 15.40 -28.90
N LEU A 25 16.93 14.41 -29.56
CA LEU A 25 17.88 13.50 -28.91
C LEU A 25 19.23 14.17 -28.69
N ASP A 26 19.71 14.94 -29.68
CA ASP A 26 20.93 15.74 -29.58
C ASP A 26 20.80 16.86 -28.51
N ASP A 27 19.60 17.46 -28.35
CA ASP A 27 19.33 18.45 -27.31
C ASP A 27 19.30 17.84 -25.89
N LEU A 28 18.80 16.60 -25.75
CA LEU A 28 18.78 15.88 -24.48
C LEU A 28 20.18 15.41 -24.06
N GLU A 29 21.01 15.00 -25.02
CA GLU A 29 22.40 14.59 -24.80
C GLU A 29 23.27 15.79 -24.36
N ASN A 30 23.07 16.95 -24.97
CA ASN A 30 23.71 18.20 -24.52
C ASN A 30 23.24 18.64 -23.13
N LEU A 31 21.99 18.38 -22.74
CA LEU A 31 21.52 18.69 -21.38
C LEU A 31 22.20 17.79 -20.32
N LEU A 32 22.46 16.52 -20.66
CA LEU A 32 23.14 15.57 -19.79
C LEU A 32 24.63 15.91 -19.61
N GLU A 33 25.31 16.33 -20.68
CA GLU A 33 26.73 16.72 -20.61
C GLU A 33 26.97 18.00 -19.78
N ASN A 34 25.98 18.89 -19.71
CA ASN A 34 26.07 20.13 -18.93
C ASN A 34 25.87 19.93 -17.41
N ILE A 35 25.23 18.84 -16.98
CA ILE A 35 25.05 18.52 -15.55
C ILE A 35 26.37 17.99 -14.94
N ASP A 36 27.23 17.37 -15.75
CA ASP A 36 28.50 16.79 -15.30
C ASP A 36 29.64 17.82 -15.12
N GLN A 37 29.47 19.06 -15.60
CA GLN A 37 30.57 20.06 -15.62
C GLN A 37 30.55 21.11 -14.51
N GLU A 38 29.49 21.25 -13.71
CA GLU A 38 29.43 22.22 -12.58
C GLU A 38 29.84 21.65 -11.21
N SER A 39 30.71 20.63 -11.15
CA SER A 39 31.26 20.13 -9.87
C SER A 39 32.78 19.98 -9.84
N LYS A 40 33.50 20.86 -10.54
CA LYS A 40 34.96 21.00 -10.37
C LYS A 40 35.30 22.24 -9.55
N ASP A 41 34.98 22.18 -8.26
CA ASP A 41 35.66 22.97 -7.24
C ASP A 41 36.08 22.06 -6.08
N ASP A 42 37.37 22.16 -5.74
CA ASP A 42 38.15 21.32 -4.85
C ASP A 42 37.45 20.81 -3.58
N LYS A 43 37.05 19.53 -3.57
CA LYS A 43 36.88 18.76 -2.33
C LYS A 43 37.48 17.36 -2.49
N LYS A 44 38.59 17.15 -1.76
CA LYS A 44 39.17 15.86 -1.37
C LYS A 44 38.09 14.77 -1.25
N PRO A 45 38.27 13.57 -1.84
CA PRO A 45 37.29 12.49 -1.68
C PRO A 45 37.33 12.03 -0.23
N VAL A 46 36.40 12.55 0.57
CA VAL A 46 36.03 11.92 1.82
C VAL A 46 35.21 10.71 1.38
N ASN A 47 35.82 9.52 1.46
CA ASN A 47 35.08 8.27 1.45
C ASN A 47 34.19 8.27 2.70
N ARG A 48 33.04 8.94 2.64
CA ARG A 48 31.94 8.74 3.57
C ARG A 48 31.31 7.44 3.10
N GLU A 49 31.69 6.35 3.75
CA GLU A 49 30.75 5.24 3.86
C GLU A 49 29.45 5.83 4.39
N GLU A 50 28.43 5.91 3.53
CA GLU A 50 27.08 6.24 3.97
C GLU A 50 26.68 5.15 4.95
N VAL A 51 26.79 5.44 6.24
CA VAL A 51 26.30 4.57 7.30
C VAL A 51 24.79 4.55 7.16
N LYS A 52 24.28 3.57 6.41
CA LYS A 52 22.84 3.35 6.24
C LYS A 52 22.21 3.18 7.61
N ASN A 53 21.07 3.82 7.82
CA ASN A 53 20.34 3.68 9.07
C ASN A 53 19.89 2.22 9.21
N PRO A 54 20.26 1.48 10.26
CA PRO A 54 19.86 0.09 10.43
C PRO A 54 18.34 -0.13 10.48
N CYS A 55 17.57 0.92 10.77
CA CYS A 55 16.11 0.91 10.78
C CYS A 55 15.45 1.21 9.43
N GLU A 56 16.20 1.63 8.40
CA GLU A 56 15.66 2.03 7.10
C GLU A 56 14.89 0.88 6.42
N ASP A 57 15.47 -0.33 6.46
CA ASP A 57 14.88 -1.54 5.88
C ASP A 57 14.28 -2.50 6.94
N HIS A 58 14.22 -2.09 8.20
CA HIS A 58 13.75 -2.95 9.30
C HIS A 58 12.29 -2.67 9.67
N ALA A 59 11.37 -3.48 9.12
CA ALA A 59 9.95 -3.36 9.40
C ALA A 59 9.55 -4.01 10.74
N CYS A 60 9.00 -3.22 11.66
CA CYS A 60 8.43 -3.70 12.90
C CYS A 60 6.94 -4.09 12.75
N GLY A 61 6.47 -5.00 13.62
CA GLY A 61 5.05 -5.35 13.72
C GLY A 61 4.20 -4.21 14.29
N TRP A 62 2.88 -4.36 14.27
CA TRP A 62 1.95 -3.30 14.68
C TRP A 62 2.17 -2.81 16.12
N GLY A 63 2.05 -1.50 16.31
CA GLY A 63 2.25 -0.85 17.61
C GLY A 63 3.71 -0.75 18.03
N LYS A 64 4.65 -1.05 17.12
CA LYS A 64 6.09 -0.98 17.37
C LYS A 64 6.79 -0.07 16.37
N GLU A 65 7.87 0.55 16.81
CA GLU A 65 8.78 1.35 16.00
C GLU A 65 10.21 0.77 16.08
N CYS A 66 11.01 1.01 15.04
CA CYS A 66 12.39 0.58 15.01
C CYS A 66 13.27 1.60 15.76
N VAL A 67 14.06 1.10 16.70
CA VAL A 67 15.06 1.87 17.44
C VAL A 67 16.42 1.18 17.36
N VAL A 68 17.48 1.98 17.22
CA VAL A 68 18.85 1.46 17.16
C VAL A 68 19.40 1.31 18.58
N ASP A 69 19.81 0.09 18.93
CA ASP A 69 20.37 -0.21 20.25
C ASP A 69 21.80 0.31 20.42
N LYS A 70 22.37 0.15 21.62
CA LYS A 70 23.76 0.57 21.93
C LYS A 70 24.83 -0.14 21.10
N LYS A 71 24.49 -1.25 20.45
CA LYS A 71 25.37 -2.05 19.59
C LYS A 71 25.14 -1.74 18.10
N SER A 72 24.40 -0.68 17.78
CA SER A 72 24.04 -0.29 16.41
C SER A 72 23.17 -1.32 15.68
N ASN A 73 22.40 -2.15 16.39
CA ASN A 73 21.45 -3.08 15.79
C ASN A 73 20.02 -2.53 15.82
N PRO A 74 19.19 -2.79 14.80
CA PRO A 74 17.79 -2.41 14.81
C PRO A 74 16.99 -3.31 15.76
N THR A 75 16.12 -2.71 16.56
CA THR A 75 15.24 -3.41 17.51
C THR A 75 13.84 -2.81 17.48
N CYS A 76 12.81 -3.64 17.73
CA CYS A 76 11.43 -3.17 17.72
C CYS A 76 10.90 -2.90 19.13
N GLU A 77 10.75 -1.62 19.46
CA GLU A 77 10.16 -1.15 20.71
C GLU A 77 8.71 -0.70 20.51
N CYS A 78 7.94 -0.55 21.59
CA CYS A 78 6.56 -0.04 21.44
C CYS A 78 6.64 1.44 21.05
N ILE A 79 5.70 1.89 20.20
CA ILE A 79 5.66 3.30 19.77
C ILE A 79 5.66 4.22 21.00
N SER A 80 6.60 5.14 21.04
CA SER A 80 6.80 6.07 22.15
C SER A 80 5.65 7.09 22.23
N LYS A 81 5.34 7.76 21.12
CA LYS A 81 4.25 8.74 20.99
C LYS A 81 3.55 8.58 19.64
N CYS A 82 2.22 8.61 19.63
CA CYS A 82 1.44 8.65 18.40
C CYS A 82 1.39 10.07 17.80
N PRO A 83 1.19 10.21 16.47
CA PRO A 83 1.04 11.52 15.83
C PRO A 83 -0.08 12.34 16.45
N GLU A 84 0.08 13.67 16.43
CA GLU A 84 -0.98 14.58 16.87
C GLU A 84 -2.05 14.65 15.77
N LEU A 85 -3.30 14.49 16.18
CA LEU A 85 -4.47 14.46 15.29
C LEU A 85 -5.16 15.83 15.32
N ASP A 86 -5.81 16.19 14.21
CA ASP A 86 -6.58 17.43 14.09
C ASP A 86 -8.00 17.31 14.71
N GLY A 87 -8.35 16.12 15.19
CA GLY A 87 -9.63 15.84 15.82
C GLY A 87 -10.68 15.29 14.85
N ASP A 88 -10.29 14.83 13.65
CA ASP A 88 -11.20 14.14 12.74
C ASP A 88 -11.82 12.90 13.42
N PRO A 89 -13.16 12.80 13.52
CA PRO A 89 -13.83 11.60 14.01
C PRO A 89 -13.45 10.31 13.26
N MET A 90 -12.99 10.40 12.01
CA MET A 90 -12.56 9.26 11.19
C MET A 90 -11.21 8.67 11.61
N ASP A 91 -10.39 9.41 12.36
CA ASP A 91 -9.13 8.88 12.90
C ASP A 91 -9.37 7.86 14.01
N LYS A 92 -10.49 8.00 14.73
CA LYS A 92 -10.86 7.12 15.84
C LYS A 92 -11.05 5.69 15.39
N VAL A 93 -10.91 4.76 16.32
CA VAL A 93 -11.16 3.33 16.05
C VAL A 93 -11.90 2.68 17.20
N CYS A 94 -12.72 1.68 16.90
CA CYS A 94 -13.38 0.85 17.91
C CYS A 94 -12.66 -0.48 18.04
N SER A 95 -12.47 -0.91 19.28
CA SER A 95 -11.89 -2.22 19.58
C SER A 95 -12.92 -3.33 19.76
N ASN A 96 -12.44 -4.56 19.75
CA ASN A 96 -13.20 -5.76 20.09
C ASN A 96 -13.68 -5.81 21.56
N SER A 97 -13.23 -4.87 22.40
CA SER A 97 -13.72 -4.68 23.77
C SER A 97 -14.71 -3.52 23.88
N ASN A 98 -15.26 -3.06 22.74
CA ASN A 98 -16.20 -1.94 22.64
C ASN A 98 -15.66 -0.64 23.27
N GLU A 99 -14.35 -0.40 23.10
CA GLU A 99 -13.65 0.79 23.58
C GLU A 99 -13.16 1.60 22.39
N THR A 100 -13.42 2.92 22.42
CA THR A 100 -12.97 3.84 21.37
C THR A 100 -11.59 4.37 21.69
N PHE A 101 -10.65 4.16 20.78
CA PHE A 101 -9.31 4.73 20.83
C PHE A 101 -9.22 5.98 19.94
N ALA A 102 -8.33 6.91 20.29
CA ALA A 102 -8.14 8.14 19.54
C ALA A 102 -7.63 7.88 18.11
N SER A 103 -6.79 6.86 17.93
CA SER A 103 -6.35 6.41 16.61
C SER A 103 -6.01 4.92 16.56
N LEU A 104 -5.80 4.43 15.34
CA LEU A 104 -5.21 3.11 15.10
C LEU A 104 -3.82 2.97 15.74
N CYS A 105 -3.02 4.05 15.77
CA CYS A 105 -1.73 4.06 16.44
C CYS A 105 -1.91 3.81 17.95
N ASP A 106 -2.83 4.52 18.59
CA ASP A 106 -3.06 4.41 20.04
C ASP A 106 -3.50 3.00 20.44
N LEU A 107 -4.43 2.39 19.67
CA LEU A 107 -4.89 1.03 19.91
C LEU A 107 -3.73 0.02 19.90
N TYR A 108 -2.87 0.06 18.88
CA TYR A 108 -1.76 -0.90 18.79
C TYR A 108 -0.61 -0.58 19.73
N ARG A 109 -0.35 0.70 20.01
CA ARG A 109 0.61 1.13 21.03
C ARG A 109 0.21 0.59 22.40
N GLU A 110 -1.05 0.78 22.79
CA GLU A 110 -1.58 0.27 24.06
C GLU A 110 -1.48 -1.26 24.13
N ARG A 111 -1.89 -1.97 23.06
CA ARG A 111 -1.69 -3.42 22.96
C ARG A 111 -0.23 -3.82 23.20
N CYS A 112 0.72 -3.12 22.57
CA CYS A 112 2.13 -3.41 22.70
C CYS A 112 2.62 -3.21 24.14
N LEU A 113 2.28 -2.07 24.75
CA LEU A 113 2.65 -1.74 26.14
C LEU A 113 2.11 -2.78 27.12
N CYS A 114 0.86 -3.18 26.96
CA CYS A 114 0.23 -4.18 27.81
C CYS A 114 0.79 -5.59 27.61
N LYS A 115 1.11 -5.99 26.37
CA LYS A 115 1.82 -7.26 26.11
C LYS A 115 3.20 -7.30 26.77
N LYS A 116 3.90 -6.17 26.85
CA LYS A 116 5.21 -6.06 27.54
C LYS A 116 5.09 -5.88 29.06
N GLY A 117 3.88 -5.74 29.62
CA GLY A 117 3.69 -5.44 31.04
C GLY A 117 4.24 -4.08 31.46
N SER A 118 4.27 -3.10 30.55
CA SER A 118 4.73 -1.75 30.83
C SER A 118 3.86 -1.06 31.88
N LYS A 119 4.45 -0.17 32.68
CA LYS A 119 3.71 0.69 33.62
C LYS A 119 2.77 1.68 32.91
N GLN A 120 3.00 1.94 31.62
CA GLN A 120 2.16 2.80 30.80
C GLN A 120 0.93 2.08 30.23
N CYS A 121 0.82 0.76 30.41
CA CYS A 121 -0.39 0.03 30.06
C CYS A 121 -1.54 0.47 30.98
N GLU A 122 -2.66 0.87 30.41
CA GLU A 122 -3.83 1.31 31.16
C GLU A 122 -4.60 0.11 31.71
N LYS A 123 -4.86 -0.89 30.85
CA LYS A 123 -5.60 -2.09 31.22
C LYS A 123 -4.87 -3.34 30.75
N LYS A 124 -4.56 -4.26 31.67
CA LYS A 124 -3.93 -5.55 31.32
C LYS A 124 -4.69 -6.33 30.24
N ALA A 125 -6.01 -6.20 30.19
CA ALA A 125 -6.87 -6.80 29.17
C ALA A 125 -6.50 -6.33 27.74
N HIS A 126 -5.97 -5.12 27.59
CA HIS A 126 -5.54 -4.58 26.30
C HIS A 126 -4.36 -5.35 25.68
N ALA A 127 -3.70 -6.26 26.39
CA ALA A 127 -2.73 -7.17 25.78
C ALA A 127 -3.32 -8.00 24.62
N LYS A 128 -4.66 -8.17 24.57
CA LYS A 128 -5.39 -8.88 23.51
C LYS A 128 -6.36 -7.99 22.71
N VAL A 129 -6.37 -6.68 22.93
CA VAL A 129 -7.27 -5.76 22.22
C VAL A 129 -6.99 -5.78 20.73
N HIS A 130 -7.99 -5.79 19.86
CA HIS A 130 -7.84 -5.64 18.42
C HIS A 130 -8.84 -4.67 17.82
N LEU A 131 -8.47 -4.16 16.65
CA LEU A 131 -9.35 -3.33 15.84
C LEU A 131 -10.57 -4.16 15.47
N GLU A 132 -11.76 -3.66 15.80
CA GLU A 132 -13.03 -4.22 15.34
C GLU A 132 -13.46 -3.50 14.06
N TYR A 133 -13.47 -2.16 14.08
CA TYR A 133 -13.74 -1.31 12.93
C TYR A 133 -13.18 0.11 13.10
N LEU A 134 -13.05 0.81 11.97
CA LEU A 134 -12.67 2.23 11.93
C LEU A 134 -13.86 3.12 12.32
N GLY A 135 -13.58 4.24 12.99
CA GLY A 135 -14.54 5.14 13.60
C GLY A 135 -14.80 4.84 15.08
N GLU A 136 -15.60 5.69 15.72
CA GLU A 136 -15.98 5.51 17.12
C GLU A 136 -16.94 4.32 17.34
N CYS A 137 -16.92 3.78 18.56
CA CYS A 137 -17.79 2.65 18.88
C CYS A 137 -19.27 3.03 18.80
N LYS A 138 -20.03 2.20 18.09
CA LYS A 138 -21.47 2.32 17.89
C LYS A 138 -22.17 1.01 18.24
N GLN A 139 -23.47 1.12 18.49
CA GLN A 139 -24.30 -0.05 18.70
C GLN A 139 -24.41 -0.85 17.39
N LEU A 140 -23.85 -2.06 17.39
CA LEU A 140 -24.02 -3.01 16.29
C LEU A 140 -25.36 -3.73 16.44
N GLN A 141 -26.04 -3.95 15.33
CA GLN A 141 -27.25 -4.76 15.25
C GLN A 141 -26.85 -6.23 15.37
N GLU A 142 -27.71 -7.05 15.99
CA GLU A 142 -27.47 -8.50 16.04
C GLU A 142 -27.56 -9.11 14.63
N CYS A 143 -26.66 -10.04 14.34
CA CYS A 143 -26.70 -10.82 13.10
C CYS A 143 -27.69 -11.98 13.28
N THR A 144 -28.81 -11.94 12.56
CA THR A 144 -29.79 -13.04 12.57
C THR A 144 -29.29 -14.23 11.76
N ASP A 145 -29.83 -15.43 12.02
CA ASP A 145 -29.47 -16.64 11.28
C ASP A 145 -29.71 -16.48 9.76
N ASP A 146 -30.78 -15.78 9.36
CA ASP A 146 -31.08 -15.49 7.95
C ASP A 146 -30.03 -14.57 7.31
N LEU A 147 -29.53 -13.56 8.05
CA LEU A 147 -28.47 -12.67 7.58
C LEU A 147 -27.15 -13.44 7.47
N MET A 148 -26.85 -14.28 8.47
CA MET A 148 -25.64 -15.11 8.49
C MET A 148 -25.64 -16.12 7.34
N ALA A 149 -26.77 -16.75 7.04
CA ALA A 149 -26.89 -17.71 5.93
C ALA A 149 -26.64 -17.06 4.56
N GLN A 150 -27.06 -15.80 4.38
CA GLN A 150 -26.89 -15.06 3.13
C GLN A 150 -25.54 -14.36 3.00
N PHE A 151 -24.79 -14.24 4.09
CA PHE A 151 -23.58 -13.43 4.14
C PHE A 151 -22.47 -13.90 3.17
N PRO A 152 -22.12 -15.19 3.06
CA PRO A 152 -21.03 -15.62 2.19
C PRO A 152 -21.28 -15.32 0.71
N GLU A 153 -22.51 -15.55 0.23
CA GLU A 153 -22.89 -15.29 -1.15
C GLU A 153 -22.88 -13.79 -1.45
N ARG A 154 -23.53 -12.99 -0.59
CA ARG A 154 -23.56 -11.53 -0.74
C ARG A 154 -22.17 -10.92 -0.68
N MET A 155 -21.29 -11.42 0.18
CA MET A 155 -19.90 -10.96 0.25
C MET A 155 -19.14 -11.31 -1.02
N ALA A 156 -19.23 -12.55 -1.51
CA ALA A 156 -18.53 -12.97 -2.72
C ALA A 156 -18.98 -12.15 -3.94
N ASP A 157 -20.28 -11.93 -4.11
CA ASP A 157 -20.84 -11.08 -5.15
C ASP A 157 -20.38 -9.62 -5.04
N TRP A 158 -20.34 -9.10 -3.82
CA TRP A 158 -19.85 -7.75 -3.58
C TRP A 158 -18.35 -7.63 -3.92
N LEU A 159 -17.52 -8.60 -3.52
CA LEU A 159 -16.09 -8.63 -3.85
C LEU A 159 -15.86 -8.68 -5.36
N PHE A 160 -16.64 -9.48 -6.09
CA PHE A 160 -16.60 -9.50 -7.54
C PHE A 160 -16.89 -8.12 -8.13
N GLN A 161 -17.93 -7.44 -7.67
CA GLN A 161 -18.27 -6.09 -8.14
C GLN A 161 -17.16 -5.07 -7.82
N VAL A 162 -16.59 -5.11 -6.61
CA VAL A 162 -15.47 -4.25 -6.23
C VAL A 162 -14.27 -4.47 -7.16
N MET A 163 -13.90 -5.73 -7.39
CA MET A 163 -12.76 -6.09 -8.24
C MET A 163 -12.98 -5.62 -9.69
N ARG A 164 -14.21 -5.69 -10.21
CA ARG A 164 -14.59 -5.11 -11.52
C ARG A 164 -14.46 -3.60 -11.57
N GLU A 165 -14.90 -2.89 -10.53
CA GLU A 165 -14.76 -1.44 -10.47
C GLU A 165 -13.29 -1.01 -10.37
N LEU A 166 -12.47 -1.73 -9.60
CA LEU A 166 -11.03 -1.50 -9.53
C LEU A 166 -10.35 -1.70 -10.89
N LYS A 167 -10.69 -2.78 -11.62
CA LYS A 167 -10.22 -3.01 -12.98
C LYS A 167 -10.59 -1.86 -13.92
N LYS A 168 -11.85 -1.40 -13.89
CA LYS A 168 -12.32 -0.26 -14.71
C LYS A 168 -11.54 1.03 -14.43
N ARG A 169 -11.16 1.27 -13.18
CA ARG A 169 -10.38 2.43 -12.74
C ARG A 169 -8.88 2.27 -12.97
N ARG A 170 -8.42 1.08 -13.39
CA ARG A 170 -6.99 0.70 -13.47
C ARG A 170 -6.28 0.75 -12.12
N GLU A 171 -7.03 0.44 -11.06
CA GLU A 171 -6.57 0.38 -9.67
C GLU A 171 -6.40 -1.08 -9.21
N LEU A 172 -6.76 -2.06 -10.05
CA LEU A 172 -6.49 -3.47 -9.77
C LEU A 172 -5.01 -3.77 -10.05
N HIS A 173 -4.19 -3.72 -9.01
CA HIS A 173 -2.76 -3.99 -9.11
C HIS A 173 -2.49 -5.46 -9.44
N LYS A 174 -1.42 -5.72 -10.22
CA LYS A 174 -0.99 -7.03 -10.79
C LYS A 174 -1.88 -7.50 -11.94
N LEU A 175 -1.24 -7.64 -13.11
CA LEU A 175 -1.89 -8.07 -14.36
C LEU A 175 -2.59 -9.45 -14.22
N GLU A 176 -2.04 -10.34 -13.40
CA GLU A 176 -2.62 -11.67 -13.12
C GLU A 176 -4.06 -11.58 -12.60
N TRP A 177 -4.38 -10.59 -11.75
CA TRP A 177 -5.74 -10.42 -11.23
C TRP A 177 -6.73 -9.93 -12.28
N GLU A 178 -6.27 -9.15 -13.26
CA GLU A 178 -7.11 -8.72 -14.37
C GLU A 178 -7.47 -9.88 -15.30
N GLU A 179 -6.53 -10.78 -15.55
CA GLU A 179 -6.74 -12.00 -16.35
C GLU A 179 -7.72 -12.95 -15.66
N LEU A 180 -7.47 -13.26 -14.37
CA LEU A 180 -8.38 -14.09 -13.57
C LEU A 180 -9.79 -13.50 -13.50
N LEU A 181 -9.91 -12.17 -13.42
CA LEU A 181 -11.22 -11.52 -13.43
C LEU A 181 -11.93 -11.66 -14.80
N GLN A 182 -11.19 -11.61 -15.91
CA GLN A 182 -11.79 -11.84 -17.24
C GLN A 182 -12.34 -13.25 -17.39
N GLU A 183 -11.65 -14.24 -16.81
CA GLU A 183 -12.13 -15.62 -16.75
C GLU A 183 -13.38 -15.75 -15.87
N ALA A 184 -13.35 -15.14 -14.68
CA ALA A 184 -14.49 -15.12 -13.76
C ALA A 184 -15.73 -14.38 -14.31
N GLU A 185 -15.57 -13.43 -15.23
CA GLU A 185 -16.71 -12.78 -15.91
C GLU A 185 -17.45 -13.73 -16.86
N GLN A 186 -16.86 -14.86 -17.23
CA GLN A 186 -17.39 -15.84 -18.18
C GLN A 186 -17.79 -17.17 -17.52
N ASP A 187 -17.48 -17.36 -16.23
CA ASP A 187 -17.62 -18.60 -15.50
C ASP A 187 -18.17 -18.35 -14.08
N ASP A 188 -19.41 -18.76 -13.86
CA ASP A 188 -20.14 -18.55 -12.61
C ASP A 188 -19.47 -19.23 -11.40
N GLU A 189 -18.76 -20.36 -11.59
CA GLU A 189 -18.03 -21.01 -10.49
C GLU A 189 -16.84 -20.17 -10.05
N LYS A 190 -16.12 -19.56 -11.00
CA LYS A 190 -14.93 -18.74 -10.74
C LYS A 190 -15.27 -17.35 -10.23
N LYS A 191 -16.47 -16.86 -10.55
CA LYS A 191 -17.01 -15.56 -10.10
C LYS A 191 -16.90 -15.36 -8.59
N HIS A 192 -17.02 -16.42 -7.79
CA HIS A 192 -16.94 -16.34 -6.33
C HIS A 192 -15.61 -16.82 -5.75
N VAL A 193 -14.78 -17.52 -6.52
CA VAL A 193 -13.50 -18.05 -6.03
C VAL A 193 -12.40 -17.00 -6.11
N TYR A 194 -12.18 -16.40 -7.29
CA TYR A 194 -11.04 -15.49 -7.47
C TYR A 194 -11.15 -14.19 -6.66
N PRO A 195 -12.31 -13.51 -6.59
CA PRO A 195 -12.42 -12.30 -5.76
C PRO A 195 -12.23 -12.56 -4.28
N VAL A 196 -12.63 -13.73 -3.78
CA VAL A 196 -12.40 -14.14 -2.39
C VAL A 196 -10.91 -14.36 -2.12
N ILE A 197 -10.21 -15.08 -3.00
CA ILE A 197 -8.76 -15.29 -2.88
C ILE A 197 -8.01 -13.96 -2.97
N TRP A 198 -8.38 -13.13 -3.95
CA TRP A 198 -7.82 -11.78 -4.12
C TRP A 198 -7.97 -10.97 -2.83
N LYS A 199 -9.17 -10.94 -2.24
CA LYS A 199 -9.40 -10.16 -1.03
C LYS A 199 -8.66 -10.73 0.17
N PHE A 200 -8.55 -12.05 0.29
CA PHE A 200 -7.75 -12.68 1.32
C PHE A 200 -6.29 -12.24 1.23
N CYS A 201 -5.69 -12.29 0.03
CA CYS A 201 -4.31 -11.85 -0.20
C CYS A 201 -4.11 -10.33 0.00
N ASP A 202 -5.15 -9.52 -0.21
CA ASP A 202 -5.14 -8.08 0.04
C ASP A 202 -5.18 -7.74 1.54
N LEU A 203 -5.93 -8.51 2.33
CA LEU A 203 -6.03 -8.32 3.79
C LEU A 203 -4.85 -8.94 4.56
N ASP A 204 -4.35 -10.07 4.09
CA ASP A 204 -3.18 -10.74 4.64
C ASP A 204 -1.91 -9.95 4.25
N THR A 205 -1.48 -9.02 5.10
CA THR A 205 -0.32 -8.14 4.83
C THR A 205 0.77 -8.26 5.89
N LYS A 206 0.45 -7.97 7.16
CA LYS A 206 1.42 -7.99 8.26
C LYS A 206 0.80 -8.50 9.58
N PRO A 207 1.37 -9.55 10.21
CA PRO A 207 2.33 -10.49 9.62
C PRO A 207 1.68 -11.26 8.46
N HIS A 208 2.45 -11.55 7.40
CA HIS A 208 1.96 -12.37 6.29
C HIS A 208 2.02 -13.85 6.70
N ASP A 209 1.10 -14.28 7.54
CA ASP A 209 1.11 -15.61 8.15
C ASP A 209 0.12 -16.58 7.50
N LYS A 210 -0.70 -16.11 6.53
CA LYS A 210 -1.75 -16.89 5.86
C LYS A 210 -2.79 -17.47 6.84
N VAL A 211 -2.90 -16.90 8.03
CA VAL A 211 -3.86 -17.30 9.06
C VAL A 211 -4.87 -16.17 9.21
N SER A 212 -6.16 -16.49 9.02
CA SER A 212 -7.21 -15.56 9.44
C SER A 212 -7.16 -15.45 10.97
N PRO A 213 -7.11 -14.23 11.56
CA PRO A 213 -7.30 -14.04 13.00
C PRO A 213 -8.57 -14.72 13.52
#